data_AF-A0A2N1SEJ1-F1
#
_entry.id   AF-A0A2N1SEJ1-F1
#
_cell.length_a   1.000
_cell.length_b   1.000
_cell.length_c   1.000
_cell.angle_alpha   90.00
_cell.angle_beta   90.00
_cell.angle_gamma   90.00
#
_symmetry.space_group_name_H-M   'P 1'
#
loop_
_entity.id
_entity.type
_entity.pdbx_description
1 polymer ?
#
loop_
_entity_poly.entity_id
_entity_poly.type
_entity_poly.pdbx_seq_one_letter_code
_entity_poly.pdbx_strand_id
1 'polypeptide(L)'
;MAYHILRAVRTKSFAGALAIIACAAFAVPSSAYDGLPAAVRAWLTERPEIVFVGQASYPPFEFLDERTGEYTGMSVELIRWIATEYGFSAVFKPMPFEAAQSAVLQGEADALTGLFKSDARSLRFDFSTPVFSVPASIYTRNDGSNIRSAADLNGKRIAAQRGDYAIEHLASAGITLEWVFADDFGEAIDLVATGAADAIIGDEQTVRYYLRSRELEDRIHSSSGPLYAGADCMAVAKGDAFLLAVLDAGIERAKSTGTLETIYRKWTGSSLSEPTEREPLSRGAKMAILVASIAAIFSFATTFRTRSIVDSATRTLKNELEGLKTKNDGLTAANARLRLDLEERSRLEEDKRRIDAEAAARRVEELTRCAIAKALDTTASSE
;
A
#
# COMPACT_ATOMS: atom_id res chain seq x y z
N MET A 1 55.88 91.47 -9.63
CA MET A 1 55.28 92.32 -8.57
C MET A 1 54.61 91.38 -7.58
N ALA A 2 54.94 91.52 -6.28
CA ALA A 2 54.43 90.80 -5.09
C ALA A 2 54.84 89.31 -4.93
N TYR A 3 55.69 88.90 -3.98
CA TYR A 3 55.67 88.93 -2.49
C TYR A 3 54.79 87.84 -1.81
N HIS A 4 55.50 86.88 -1.19
CA HIS A 4 55.37 86.33 0.17
C HIS A 4 54.01 85.89 0.80
N ILE A 5 54.02 84.62 1.25
CA ILE A 5 53.68 84.09 2.61
C ILE A 5 52.25 84.29 3.15
N LEU A 6 51.51 83.19 3.37
CA LEU A 6 51.08 82.76 4.72
C LEU A 6 50.37 81.39 4.73
N ARG A 7 50.81 80.57 5.69
CA ARG A 7 50.19 79.33 6.17
C ARG A 7 48.74 79.53 6.58
N ALA A 8 47.90 78.54 6.27
CA ALA A 8 46.81 78.13 7.16
C ALA A 8 46.69 76.59 7.11
N VAL A 9 47.34 75.96 8.08
CA VAL A 9 47.11 74.57 8.46
C VAL A 9 45.65 74.46 8.92
N ARG A 10 44.85 73.64 8.25
CA ARG A 10 43.54 73.23 8.74
C ARG A 10 43.55 71.72 8.93
N THR A 11 44.01 71.32 10.11
CA THR A 11 43.82 70.01 10.71
C THR A 11 42.32 69.68 10.72
N LYS A 12 41.90 68.74 9.87
CA LYS A 12 40.67 67.99 10.12
C LYS A 12 41.06 66.74 10.90
N SER A 13 40.80 66.80 12.20
CA SER A 13 40.85 65.67 13.11
C SER A 13 40.00 64.54 12.55
N PHE A 14 40.64 63.48 12.07
CA PHE A 14 40.02 62.16 11.94
C PHE A 14 39.88 61.62 13.37
N ALA A 15 38.80 62.01 14.04
CA ALA A 15 38.41 61.40 15.29
C ALA A 15 38.08 59.93 14.99
N GLY A 16 38.82 59.03 15.63
CA GLY A 16 38.67 57.59 15.49
C GLY A 16 37.26 57.16 15.85
N ALA A 17 36.54 56.62 14.87
CA ALA A 17 35.51 55.63 15.14
C ALA A 17 36.25 54.30 15.33
N LEU A 18 36.61 54.01 16.58
CA LEU A 18 36.92 52.65 17.00
C LEU A 18 35.64 51.85 16.76
N ALA A 19 35.54 51.18 15.61
CA ALA A 19 34.47 50.23 15.37
C ALA A 19 34.69 49.08 16.35
N ILE A 20 33.99 49.15 17.48
CA ILE A 20 33.73 47.99 18.32
C ILE A 20 33.02 47.02 17.40
N ILE A 21 33.75 46.03 16.88
CA ILE A 21 33.16 44.82 16.34
C ILE A 21 32.56 44.14 17.57
N ALA A 22 31.33 44.54 17.91
CA ALA A 22 30.48 43.73 18.73
C ALA A 22 30.34 42.42 17.95
N CYS A 23 30.95 41.35 18.46
CA CYS A 23 30.51 40.00 18.15
C CYS A 23 29.01 39.98 18.47
N ALA A 24 28.19 40.25 17.46
CA ALA A 24 26.82 39.81 17.47
C ALA A 24 26.94 38.29 17.47
N ALA A 25 26.99 37.71 18.66
CA ALA A 25 26.60 36.34 18.86
C ALA A 25 25.25 36.23 18.16
N PHE A 26 25.21 35.53 17.02
CA PHE A 26 23.96 35.09 16.45
C PHE A 26 23.27 34.37 17.60
N ALA A 27 22.29 35.02 18.21
CA ALA A 27 21.46 34.42 19.23
C ALA A 27 20.69 33.34 18.48
N VAL A 28 21.28 32.14 18.46
CA VAL A 28 20.64 30.93 17.94
C VAL A 28 19.28 30.89 18.62
N PRO A 29 18.16 30.98 17.89
CA PRO A 29 16.85 31.00 18.51
C PRO A 29 16.74 29.79 19.42
N SER A 30 16.27 29.98 20.66
CA SER A 30 16.21 28.93 21.69
C SER A 30 15.44 27.67 21.24
N SER A 31 14.68 27.74 20.14
CA SER A 31 13.97 26.63 19.49
C SER A 31 14.82 25.79 18.52
N ALA A 32 16.08 26.16 18.25
CA ALA A 32 17.01 25.39 17.43
C ALA A 32 17.30 23.99 17.99
N TYR A 33 17.19 23.85 19.32
CA TYR A 33 17.59 22.67 20.07
C TYR A 33 16.43 21.79 20.55
N ASP A 34 15.18 22.17 20.22
CA ASP A 34 14.00 21.41 20.60
C ASP A 34 14.04 20.04 19.90
N GLY A 35 14.33 18.99 20.67
CA GLY A 35 14.38 17.60 20.20
C GLY A 35 15.72 16.89 20.35
N LEU A 36 16.85 17.60 20.51
CA LEU A 36 18.16 16.94 20.69
C LEU A 36 18.46 16.59 22.15
N PRO A 37 19.06 15.43 22.46
CA PRO A 37 19.54 15.11 23.81
C PRO A 37 20.60 16.10 24.32
N ALA A 38 20.65 16.35 25.63
CA ALA A 38 21.57 17.33 26.22
C ALA A 38 23.06 17.07 25.89
N ALA A 39 23.47 15.80 25.84
CA ALA A 39 24.82 15.41 25.46
C ALA A 39 25.16 15.78 24.00
N VAL A 40 24.21 15.59 23.08
CA VAL A 40 24.39 15.93 21.65
C VAL A 40 24.51 17.45 21.47
N ARG A 41 23.74 18.23 22.23
CA ARG A 41 23.83 19.70 22.19
C ARG A 41 25.18 20.22 22.71
N ALA A 42 25.66 19.63 23.81
CA ALA A 42 26.98 19.97 24.35
C ALA A 42 28.08 19.65 23.32
N TRP A 43 28.02 18.44 22.72
CA TRP A 43 28.94 18.04 21.65
C TRP A 43 28.91 18.99 20.45
N LEU A 44 27.71 19.42 19.99
CA LEU A 44 27.59 20.32 18.85
C LEU A 44 28.15 21.73 19.16
N THR A 45 28.01 22.17 20.42
CA THR A 45 28.60 23.45 20.88
C THR A 45 30.14 23.41 20.83
N GLU A 46 30.73 22.24 21.08
CA GLU A 46 32.18 22.01 21.02
C GLU A 46 32.70 21.78 19.59
N ARG A 47 31.80 21.43 18.64
CA ARG A 47 32.13 21.20 17.22
C ARG A 47 31.35 22.17 16.33
N PRO A 48 31.74 23.45 16.26
CA PRO A 48 31.04 24.47 15.49
C PRO A 48 31.18 24.29 13.98
N GLU A 49 32.08 23.44 13.51
CA GLU A 49 32.31 23.13 12.09
C GLU A 49 32.22 21.62 11.87
N ILE A 50 31.47 21.23 10.83
CA ILE A 50 31.31 19.85 10.39
C ILE A 50 31.65 19.80 8.90
N VAL A 51 32.58 18.90 8.55
CA VAL A 51 33.08 18.72 7.19
C VAL A 51 32.27 17.63 6.49
N PHE A 52 31.56 18.03 5.44
CA PHE A 52 30.83 17.15 4.53
C PHE A 52 31.62 16.93 3.25
N VAL A 53 31.70 15.67 2.82
CA VAL A 53 32.23 15.28 1.51
C VAL A 53 31.13 14.67 0.67
N GLY A 54 31.20 14.91 -0.63
CA GLY A 54 30.18 14.47 -1.57
C GLY A 54 30.68 14.53 -3.00
N GLN A 55 29.87 14.01 -3.91
CA GLN A 55 30.22 13.87 -5.31
C GLN A 55 30.24 15.22 -6.02
N ALA A 56 31.32 15.52 -6.74
CA ALA A 56 31.41 16.74 -7.56
C ALA A 56 30.46 16.74 -8.78
N SER A 57 29.97 15.56 -9.20
CA SER A 57 29.28 15.32 -10.47
C SER A 57 28.05 14.40 -10.30
N TYR A 58 27.15 14.70 -9.36
CA TYR A 58 25.93 13.90 -9.09
C TYR A 58 24.63 14.74 -9.06
N PRO A 59 24.32 15.48 -10.14
CA PRO A 59 23.08 16.24 -10.23
C PRO A 59 21.85 15.31 -10.24
N PRO A 60 20.69 15.73 -9.68
CA PRO A 60 20.44 16.99 -8.99
C PRO A 60 20.70 16.93 -7.47
N PHE A 61 21.32 15.87 -6.96
CA PHE A 61 21.53 15.66 -5.52
C PHE A 61 22.68 16.51 -4.99
N GLU A 62 23.83 16.44 -5.66
CA GLU A 62 25.01 17.22 -5.31
C GLU A 62 26.00 17.32 -6.48
N PHE A 63 26.43 18.53 -6.80
CA PHE A 63 27.32 18.77 -7.92
C PHE A 63 27.91 20.17 -7.87
N LEU A 64 29.01 20.37 -8.58
CA LEU A 64 29.53 21.70 -8.89
C LEU A 64 28.73 22.28 -10.07
N ASP A 65 28.03 23.38 -9.84
CA ASP A 65 27.36 24.11 -10.93
C ASP A 65 28.43 24.76 -11.82
N GLU A 66 28.49 24.36 -13.09
CA GLU A 66 29.51 24.86 -14.02
C GLU A 66 29.39 26.36 -14.33
N ARG A 67 28.21 26.95 -14.17
CA ARG A 67 28.00 28.39 -14.40
C ARG A 67 28.44 29.24 -13.23
N THR A 68 28.18 28.80 -12.00
CA THR A 68 28.47 29.59 -10.79
C THR A 68 29.77 29.17 -10.11
N GLY A 69 30.23 27.94 -10.35
CA GLY A 69 31.32 27.30 -9.62
C GLY A 69 30.93 26.88 -8.19
N GLU A 70 29.66 27.02 -7.80
CA GLU A 70 29.20 26.69 -6.46
C GLU A 70 28.84 25.21 -6.34
N TYR A 71 29.20 24.61 -5.20
CA TYR A 71 28.68 23.30 -4.83
C TYR A 71 27.22 23.42 -4.41
N THR A 72 26.34 22.69 -5.09
CA THR A 72 24.88 22.83 -4.97
C THR A 72 24.17 21.50 -5.19
N GLY A 73 22.85 21.49 -5.06
CA GLY A 73 21.99 20.31 -5.21
C GLY A 73 21.08 20.08 -4.00
N MET A 74 20.16 19.13 -4.12
CA MET A 74 19.17 18.82 -3.08
C MET A 74 19.81 18.45 -1.73
N SER A 75 20.82 17.57 -1.74
CA SER A 75 21.50 17.11 -0.53
C SER A 75 22.28 18.25 0.12
N VAL A 76 22.97 19.07 -0.70
CA VAL A 76 23.73 20.25 -0.22
C VAL A 76 22.81 21.30 0.39
N GLU A 77 21.68 21.60 -0.26
CA GLU A 77 20.70 22.56 0.27
C GLU A 77 20.05 22.09 1.57
N LEU A 78 19.74 20.80 1.67
CA LEU A 78 19.22 20.20 2.90
C LEU A 78 20.24 20.34 4.04
N ILE A 79 21.50 20.00 3.80
CA ILE A 79 22.56 20.08 4.84
C ILE A 79 22.79 21.52 5.26
N ARG A 80 22.82 22.49 4.32
CA ARG A 80 22.91 23.93 4.66
C ARG A 80 21.75 24.40 5.53
N TRP A 81 20.54 23.92 5.22
CA TRP A 81 19.37 24.22 6.03
C TRP A 81 19.48 23.62 7.43
N ILE A 82 19.88 22.35 7.55
CA ILE A 82 20.12 21.69 8.86
C ILE A 82 21.20 22.45 9.65
N ALA A 83 22.30 22.84 9.00
CA ALA A 83 23.37 23.61 9.61
C ALA A 83 22.88 24.93 10.20
N THR A 84 21.99 25.62 9.46
CA THR A 84 21.36 26.87 9.92
C THR A 84 20.43 26.61 11.11
N GLU A 85 19.61 25.56 11.06
CA GLU A 85 18.65 25.24 12.11
C GLU A 85 19.31 24.81 13.42
N TYR A 86 20.47 24.14 13.36
CA TYR A 86 21.18 23.60 14.52
C TYR A 86 22.44 24.39 14.91
N GLY A 87 22.74 25.47 14.21
CA GLY A 87 23.78 26.44 14.60
C GLY A 87 25.22 25.97 14.41
N PHE A 88 25.48 25.14 13.38
CA PHE A 88 26.84 24.74 12.99
C PHE A 88 27.20 25.24 11.59
N SER A 89 28.50 25.28 11.28
CA SER A 89 29.03 25.58 9.96
C SER A 89 29.21 24.28 9.17
N ALA A 90 28.50 24.14 8.05
CA ALA A 90 28.71 23.04 7.12
C ALA A 90 29.76 23.40 6.08
N VAL A 91 30.92 22.73 6.13
CA VAL A 91 31.99 22.88 5.14
C VAL A 91 31.89 21.75 4.14
N PHE A 92 31.73 22.08 2.85
CA PHE A 92 31.61 21.08 1.80
C PHE A 92 32.93 20.93 1.03
N LYS A 93 33.33 19.68 0.78
CA LYS A 93 34.49 19.32 -0.05
C LYS A 93 34.03 18.36 -1.16
N PRO A 94 33.63 18.88 -2.34
CA PRO A 94 33.28 18.04 -3.48
C PRO A 94 34.50 17.27 -3.99
N MET A 95 34.32 15.98 -4.30
CA MET A 95 35.37 15.09 -4.80
C MET A 95 34.77 13.88 -5.54
N PRO A 96 35.59 13.00 -6.15
CA PRO A 96 35.11 11.73 -6.69
C PRO A 96 34.48 10.84 -5.61
N PHE A 97 33.49 10.04 -5.96
CA PHE A 97 32.65 9.32 -4.98
C PHE A 97 33.43 8.35 -4.08
N GLU A 98 34.30 7.54 -4.66
CA GLU A 98 35.16 6.61 -3.91
C GLU A 98 36.12 7.34 -2.96
N ALA A 99 36.60 8.52 -3.36
CA ALA A 99 37.44 9.36 -2.53
C ALA A 99 36.64 9.95 -1.35
N ALA A 100 35.39 10.38 -1.58
CA ALA A 100 34.50 10.86 -0.51
C ALA A 100 34.26 9.79 0.54
N GLN A 101 33.96 8.55 0.11
CA GLN A 101 33.78 7.42 1.02
C GLN A 101 35.06 7.17 1.84
N SER A 102 36.22 7.21 1.18
CA SER A 102 37.51 7.00 1.83
C SER A 102 37.85 8.09 2.84
N ALA A 103 37.56 9.37 2.53
CA ALA A 103 37.84 10.51 3.40
C ALA A 103 37.10 10.41 4.74
N VAL A 104 35.82 10.02 4.74
CA VAL A 104 35.06 9.80 5.98
C VAL A 104 35.64 8.65 6.79
N LEU A 105 35.97 7.55 6.13
CA LEU A 105 36.51 6.36 6.81
C LEU A 105 37.91 6.58 7.40
N GLN A 106 38.66 7.53 6.86
CA GLN A 106 39.98 7.93 7.35
C GLN A 106 39.91 9.06 8.39
N GLY A 107 38.72 9.62 8.65
CA GLY A 107 38.52 10.73 9.59
C GLY A 107 38.96 12.09 9.03
N GLU A 108 39.13 12.22 7.71
CA GLU A 108 39.45 13.48 7.03
C GLU A 108 38.21 14.36 6.78
N ALA A 109 37.03 13.75 6.89
CA ALA A 109 35.72 14.39 6.84
C ALA A 109 34.78 13.71 7.85
N ASP A 110 33.77 14.44 8.29
CA ASP A 110 32.85 13.96 9.33
C ASP A 110 31.67 13.16 8.73
N ALA A 111 31.17 13.56 7.56
CA ALA A 111 30.01 12.92 6.94
C ALA A 111 30.04 12.93 5.40
N LEU A 112 29.42 11.89 4.83
CA LEU A 112 28.95 11.86 3.46
C LEU A 112 27.59 12.57 3.37
N THR A 113 27.46 13.40 2.36
CA THR A 113 26.22 14.07 1.96
C THR A 113 25.14 13.12 1.43
N GLY A 114 25.55 12.00 0.82
CA GLY A 114 24.69 10.95 0.29
C GLY A 114 25.44 9.64 0.09
N LEU A 115 24.81 8.52 0.44
CA LEU A 115 25.32 7.16 0.27
C LEU A 115 24.15 6.18 0.36
N PHE A 116 23.99 5.31 -0.64
CA PHE A 116 22.98 4.26 -0.55
C PHE A 116 23.34 3.26 0.55
N LYS A 117 22.36 2.97 1.40
CA LYS A 117 22.50 2.00 2.49
C LYS A 117 22.55 0.56 1.93
N SER A 118 23.53 -0.21 2.39
CA SER A 118 23.65 -1.65 2.13
C SER A 118 24.17 -2.38 3.38
N ASP A 119 24.04 -3.70 3.41
CA ASP A 119 24.59 -4.52 4.49
C ASP A 119 26.12 -4.40 4.56
N ALA A 120 26.80 -4.43 3.41
CA ALA A 120 28.25 -4.30 3.34
C ALA A 120 28.74 -2.93 3.84
N ARG A 121 28.05 -1.85 3.46
CA ARG A 121 28.39 -0.49 3.90
C ARG A 121 28.06 -0.27 5.37
N SER A 122 27.02 -0.91 5.90
CA SER A 122 26.60 -0.81 7.31
C SER A 122 27.64 -1.37 8.30
N LEU A 123 28.62 -2.13 7.81
CA LEU A 123 29.77 -2.58 8.59
C LEU A 123 30.78 -1.45 8.87
N ARG A 124 30.78 -0.39 8.05
CA ARG A 124 31.79 0.68 8.07
C ARG A 124 31.21 2.07 8.32
N PHE A 125 29.93 2.25 8.02
CA PHE A 125 29.21 3.49 8.18
C PHE A 125 27.99 3.31 9.09
N ASP A 126 27.60 4.40 9.76
CA ASP A 126 26.25 4.58 10.26
C ASP A 126 25.48 5.54 9.36
N PHE A 127 24.19 5.26 9.17
CA PHE A 127 23.34 5.91 8.18
C PHE A 127 22.22 6.66 8.87
N SER A 128 21.95 7.87 8.38
CA SER A 128 20.75 8.61 8.76
C SER A 128 19.49 7.87 8.31
N THR A 129 18.34 8.34 8.76
CA THR A 129 17.06 8.04 8.11
C THR A 129 17.16 8.36 6.61
N PRO A 130 16.57 7.53 5.73
CA PRO A 130 16.59 7.79 4.29
C PRO A 130 16.01 9.16 3.97
N VAL A 131 16.73 9.89 3.12
CA VAL A 131 16.38 11.22 2.63
C VAL A 131 15.63 11.08 1.30
N PHE A 132 16.19 10.32 0.37
CA PHE A 132 15.62 10.10 -0.97
C PHE A 132 15.54 8.60 -1.30
N SER A 133 14.51 8.24 -2.07
CA SER A 133 14.42 6.93 -2.74
C SER A 133 14.79 7.16 -4.20
N VAL A 134 15.90 6.57 -4.64
CA VAL A 134 16.52 6.86 -5.94
C VAL A 134 16.45 5.60 -6.81
N PRO A 135 15.58 5.56 -7.83
CA PRO A 135 15.56 4.43 -8.76
C PRO A 135 16.86 4.42 -9.57
N ALA A 136 17.41 3.23 -9.78
CA ALA A 136 18.51 2.99 -10.71
C ALA A 136 18.06 2.03 -11.80
N SER A 137 18.39 2.35 -13.04
CA SER A 137 17.98 1.60 -14.23
C SER A 137 19.18 1.19 -15.08
N ILE A 138 18.98 0.21 -15.96
CA ILE A 138 19.97 -0.17 -16.96
C ILE A 138 19.78 0.73 -18.18
N TYR A 139 20.84 1.35 -18.67
CA TYR A 139 20.82 2.17 -19.87
C TYR A 139 21.76 1.62 -20.92
N THR A 140 21.28 1.55 -22.16
CA THR A 140 22.02 1.01 -23.31
C THR A 140 21.90 1.93 -24.51
N ARG A 141 22.76 1.77 -25.51
CA ARG A 141 22.61 2.47 -26.78
C ARG A 141 21.31 2.07 -27.49
N ASN A 142 20.74 3.02 -28.23
CA ASN A 142 19.59 2.81 -29.10
C ASN A 142 20.03 2.22 -30.47
N ASP A 143 20.77 1.12 -30.44
CA ASP A 143 21.32 0.43 -31.61
C ASP A 143 20.79 -1.01 -31.77
N GLY A 144 19.67 -1.32 -31.09
CA GLY A 144 19.06 -2.65 -31.08
C GLY A 144 19.59 -3.58 -29.98
N SER A 145 20.17 -3.03 -28.91
CA SER A 145 20.57 -3.77 -27.71
C SER A 145 19.45 -4.69 -27.19
N ASN A 146 19.82 -5.93 -26.84
CA ASN A 146 18.93 -6.93 -26.25
C ASN A 146 18.99 -6.96 -24.71
N ILE A 147 19.72 -6.04 -24.08
CA ILE A 147 19.86 -5.97 -22.62
C ILE A 147 18.59 -5.33 -22.04
N ARG A 148 17.77 -6.10 -21.32
CA ARG A 148 16.50 -5.60 -20.75
C ARG A 148 16.34 -5.89 -19.26
N SER A 149 17.18 -6.79 -18.73
CA SER A 149 17.13 -7.27 -17.35
C SER A 149 18.52 -7.49 -16.79
N ALA A 150 18.62 -7.66 -15.47
CA ALA A 150 19.89 -7.98 -14.80
C ALA A 150 20.58 -9.23 -15.37
N ALA A 151 19.79 -10.24 -15.77
CA ALA A 151 20.31 -11.50 -16.30
C ALA A 151 21.06 -11.30 -17.63
N ASP A 152 20.63 -10.32 -18.44
CA ASP A 152 21.22 -10.02 -19.75
C ASP A 152 22.58 -9.32 -19.65
N LEU A 153 22.99 -8.90 -18.44
CA LEU A 153 24.28 -8.28 -18.17
C LEU A 153 25.42 -9.30 -18.08
N ASN A 154 25.11 -10.60 -17.99
CA ASN A 154 26.14 -11.64 -17.92
C ASN A 154 27.07 -11.61 -19.13
N GLY A 155 28.38 -11.56 -18.87
CA GLY A 155 29.43 -11.50 -19.89
C GLY A 155 29.45 -10.20 -20.70
N LYS A 156 28.77 -9.14 -20.25
CA LYS A 156 28.78 -7.81 -20.87
C LYS A 156 29.77 -6.87 -20.21
N ARG A 157 30.15 -5.82 -20.92
CA ARG A 157 30.94 -4.70 -20.39
C ARG A 157 29.99 -3.67 -19.80
N ILE A 158 29.96 -3.55 -18.48
CA ILE A 158 29.05 -2.65 -17.77
C ILE A 158 29.84 -1.48 -17.20
N ALA A 159 29.49 -0.27 -17.63
CA ALA A 159 30.03 0.95 -17.06
C ALA A 159 29.40 1.21 -15.68
N ALA A 160 30.24 1.58 -14.72
CA ALA A 160 29.81 1.97 -13.39
C ALA A 160 30.78 2.99 -12.78
N GLN A 161 30.24 3.91 -11.99
CA GLN A 161 31.07 4.79 -11.18
C GLN A 161 31.78 3.99 -10.08
N ARG A 162 33.04 4.34 -9.78
CA ARG A 162 33.78 3.73 -8.66
C ARG A 162 33.06 3.98 -7.34
N GLY A 163 32.92 2.92 -6.55
CA GLY A 163 32.21 2.96 -5.26
C GLY A 163 30.68 2.98 -5.37
N ASP A 164 30.11 2.83 -6.58
CA ASP A 164 28.66 2.78 -6.78
C ASP A 164 28.01 1.53 -6.19
N TYR A 165 26.76 1.65 -5.75
CA TYR A 165 26.01 0.56 -5.14
C TYR A 165 25.66 -0.56 -6.14
N ALA A 166 25.55 -0.27 -7.44
CA ALA A 166 25.29 -1.25 -8.48
C ALA A 166 26.31 -2.40 -8.47
N ILE A 167 27.57 -2.10 -8.09
CA ILE A 167 28.65 -3.08 -8.00
C ILE A 167 28.33 -4.13 -6.92
N GLU A 168 27.92 -3.67 -5.74
CA GLU A 168 27.51 -4.53 -4.63
C GLU A 168 26.22 -5.30 -4.97
N HIS A 169 25.25 -4.60 -5.54
CA HIS A 169 23.95 -5.17 -5.89
C HIS A 169 24.10 -6.35 -6.87
N LEU A 170 24.81 -6.15 -7.98
CA LEU A 170 24.99 -7.20 -8.99
C LEU A 170 25.89 -8.35 -8.51
N ALA A 171 26.92 -8.04 -7.72
CA ALA A 171 27.76 -9.08 -7.12
C ALA A 171 26.94 -9.99 -6.19
N SER A 172 26.05 -9.41 -5.38
CA SER A 172 25.16 -10.21 -4.51
C SER A 172 24.13 -11.03 -5.28
N ALA A 173 23.74 -10.58 -6.48
CA ALA A 173 22.85 -11.28 -7.39
C ALA A 173 23.54 -12.40 -8.20
N GLY A 174 24.86 -12.58 -8.05
CA GLY A 174 25.62 -13.63 -8.76
C GLY A 174 25.81 -13.36 -10.25
N ILE A 175 25.69 -12.10 -10.69
CA ILE A 175 25.88 -11.72 -12.09
C ILE A 175 27.38 -11.62 -12.38
N THR A 176 27.85 -12.32 -13.42
CA THR A 176 29.26 -12.32 -13.84
C THR A 176 29.40 -11.43 -15.08
N LEU A 177 30.14 -10.33 -14.96
CA LEU A 177 30.29 -9.33 -16.02
C LEU A 177 31.67 -8.67 -15.97
N GLU A 178 31.99 -7.85 -16.97
CA GLU A 178 33.21 -7.04 -17.02
C GLU A 178 32.89 -5.59 -16.64
N TRP A 179 33.52 -5.08 -15.58
CA TRP A 179 33.36 -3.69 -15.17
C TRP A 179 34.23 -2.74 -16.00
N VAL A 180 33.63 -1.67 -16.50
CA VAL A 180 34.33 -0.52 -17.09
C VAL A 180 34.15 0.67 -16.14
N PHE A 181 35.13 0.89 -15.26
CA PHE A 181 35.01 1.90 -14.21
C PHE A 181 35.19 3.31 -14.74
N ALA A 182 34.36 4.22 -14.23
CA ALA A 182 34.42 5.65 -14.44
C ALA A 182 34.50 6.40 -13.10
N ASP A 183 34.99 7.64 -13.12
CA ASP A 183 35.08 8.49 -11.94
C ASP A 183 33.73 9.16 -11.61
N ASP A 184 32.87 9.37 -12.63
CA ASP A 184 31.49 9.85 -12.48
C ASP A 184 30.48 9.29 -13.50
N PHE A 185 29.20 9.59 -13.28
CA PHE A 185 28.11 9.18 -14.17
C PHE A 185 28.23 9.75 -15.58
N GLY A 186 28.77 10.96 -15.72
CA GLY A 186 28.98 11.58 -17.03
C GLY A 186 29.95 10.76 -17.88
N GLU A 187 31.11 10.42 -17.31
CA GLU A 187 32.09 9.56 -17.97
C GLU A 187 31.52 8.16 -18.24
N ALA A 188 30.78 7.57 -17.28
CA ALA A 188 30.14 6.27 -17.47
C ALA A 188 29.13 6.27 -18.64
N ILE A 189 28.38 7.37 -18.81
CA ILE A 189 27.46 7.56 -19.93
C ILE A 189 28.23 7.68 -21.26
N ASP A 190 29.36 8.40 -21.28
CA ASP A 190 30.20 8.53 -22.48
C ASP A 190 30.78 7.18 -22.93
N LEU A 191 31.17 6.32 -21.99
CA LEU A 191 31.63 4.96 -22.28
C LEU A 191 30.54 4.15 -22.99
N VAL A 192 29.28 4.28 -22.60
CA VAL A 192 28.16 3.64 -23.29
C VAL A 192 27.90 4.31 -24.64
N ALA A 193 27.90 5.64 -24.70
CA ALA A 193 27.63 6.41 -25.92
C ALA A 193 28.64 6.11 -27.05
N THR A 194 29.90 5.81 -26.68
CA THR A 194 31.01 5.56 -27.60
C THR A 194 31.20 4.08 -27.98
N GLY A 195 30.52 3.15 -27.31
CA GLY A 195 30.72 1.70 -27.56
C GLY A 195 31.76 1.03 -26.67
N ALA A 196 32.42 1.77 -25.78
CA ALA A 196 33.40 1.23 -24.85
C ALA A 196 32.76 0.33 -23.77
N ALA A 197 31.51 0.61 -23.39
CA ALA A 197 30.66 -0.25 -22.58
C ALA A 197 29.36 -0.62 -23.31
N ASP A 198 28.77 -1.75 -22.94
CA ASP A 198 27.51 -2.24 -23.52
C ASP A 198 26.28 -1.65 -22.82
N ALA A 199 26.40 -1.37 -21.51
CA ALA A 199 25.38 -0.69 -20.73
C ALA A 199 26.00 0.05 -19.53
N ILE A 200 25.22 0.93 -18.90
CA ILE A 200 25.49 1.55 -17.60
C ILE A 200 24.33 1.22 -16.68
N ILE A 201 24.61 0.97 -15.40
CA ILE A 201 23.59 1.05 -14.35
C ILE A 201 23.74 2.40 -13.68
N GLY A 202 22.66 3.19 -13.68
CA GLY A 202 22.74 4.51 -13.08
C GLY A 202 21.43 5.03 -12.56
N ASP A 203 21.58 5.99 -11.66
CA ASP A 203 20.49 6.63 -10.95
C ASP A 203 19.68 7.50 -11.92
N GLU A 204 18.38 7.25 -12.00
CA GLU A 204 17.57 7.73 -13.12
C GLU A 204 17.53 9.25 -13.22
N GLN A 205 17.50 9.96 -12.08
CA GLN A 205 17.53 11.42 -12.06
C GLN A 205 18.84 11.95 -12.66
N THR A 206 19.97 11.36 -12.27
CA THR A 206 21.31 11.77 -12.71
C THR A 206 21.56 11.41 -14.15
N VAL A 207 21.24 10.18 -14.56
CA VAL A 207 21.36 9.78 -15.97
C VAL A 207 20.48 10.67 -16.85
N ARG A 208 19.23 10.93 -16.46
CA ARG A 208 18.34 11.82 -17.23
C ARG A 208 18.87 13.24 -17.33
N TYR A 209 19.48 13.76 -16.26
CA TYR A 209 20.14 15.06 -16.31
C TYR A 209 21.23 15.09 -17.37
N TYR A 210 22.14 14.11 -17.37
CA TYR A 210 23.24 14.05 -18.33
C TYR A 210 22.80 13.74 -19.75
N LEU A 211 21.81 12.87 -19.95
CA LEU A 211 21.27 12.60 -21.27
C LEU A 211 20.68 13.87 -21.89
N ARG A 212 19.97 14.68 -21.10
CA ARG A 212 19.44 15.97 -21.57
C ARG A 212 20.53 17.01 -21.80
N SER A 213 21.46 17.18 -20.86
CA SER A 213 22.48 18.23 -20.98
C SER A 213 23.47 17.95 -22.12
N ARG A 214 23.58 16.70 -22.57
CA ARG A 214 24.47 16.26 -23.66
C ARG A 214 23.75 15.85 -24.94
N GLU A 215 22.43 16.06 -25.04
CA GLU A 215 21.62 15.71 -26.21
C GLU A 215 21.75 14.22 -26.62
N LEU A 216 21.78 13.32 -25.63
CA LEU A 216 21.93 11.88 -25.80
C LEU A 216 20.62 11.09 -25.65
N GLU A 217 19.48 11.75 -25.46
CA GLU A 217 18.19 11.08 -25.22
C GLU A 217 17.78 10.13 -26.36
N ASP A 218 18.09 10.45 -27.61
CA ASP A 218 17.78 9.59 -28.77
C ASP A 218 18.79 8.44 -28.97
N ARG A 219 19.94 8.53 -28.28
CA ARG A 219 21.08 7.61 -28.43
C ARG A 219 21.18 6.59 -27.33
N ILE A 220 20.66 6.88 -26.13
CA ILE A 220 20.74 6.01 -24.96
C ILE A 220 19.36 5.89 -24.33
N HIS A 221 18.88 4.65 -24.18
CA HIS A 221 17.56 4.36 -23.62
C HIS A 221 17.66 3.48 -22.36
N SER A 222 16.69 3.67 -21.47
CA SER A 222 16.50 2.87 -20.26
C SER A 222 15.84 1.52 -20.55
N SER A 223 16.10 0.52 -19.72
CA SER A 223 15.29 -0.69 -19.56
C SER A 223 13.86 -0.37 -19.14
N SER A 224 12.96 -1.37 -19.24
CA SER A 224 11.51 -1.21 -19.01
C SER A 224 11.10 -0.89 -17.56
N GLY A 225 12.05 -0.73 -16.65
CA GLY A 225 11.83 -0.35 -15.25
C GLY A 225 13.15 -0.33 -14.45
N PRO A 226 13.09 0.17 -13.20
CA PRO A 226 14.25 0.22 -12.33
C PRO A 226 14.73 -1.18 -11.95
N LEU A 227 16.05 -1.34 -11.93
CA LEU A 227 16.73 -2.52 -11.40
C LEU A 227 16.55 -2.60 -9.88
N TYR A 228 16.65 -1.46 -9.20
CA TYR A 228 16.38 -1.29 -7.77
C TYR A 228 16.02 0.17 -7.45
N ALA A 229 15.58 0.41 -6.21
CA ALA A 229 15.50 1.75 -5.64
C ALA A 229 16.44 1.84 -4.44
N GLY A 230 17.44 2.72 -4.53
CA GLY A 230 18.42 2.99 -3.49
C GLY A 230 17.84 3.87 -2.40
N ALA A 231 18.09 3.51 -1.14
CA ALA A 231 17.80 4.36 0.01
C ALA A 231 19.00 5.29 0.24
N ASP A 232 18.90 6.52 -0.27
CA ASP A 232 19.94 7.54 -0.11
C ASP A 232 19.88 8.16 1.28
N CYS A 233 20.98 8.06 1.99
CA CYS A 233 21.15 8.47 3.38
C CYS A 233 22.38 9.36 3.49
N MET A 234 22.37 10.32 4.41
CA MET A 234 23.63 10.86 4.90
C MET A 234 24.33 9.77 5.70
N ALA A 235 25.67 9.73 5.66
CA ALA A 235 26.42 8.67 6.31
C ALA A 235 27.62 9.22 7.07
N VAL A 236 27.90 8.65 8.23
CA VAL A 236 29.07 8.97 9.08
C VAL A 236 29.90 7.71 9.27
N ALA A 237 31.16 7.87 9.70
CA ALA A 237 31.96 6.71 10.10
C ALA A 237 31.26 5.95 11.24
N LYS A 238 31.38 4.62 11.25
CA LYS A 238 30.76 3.77 12.27
C LYS A 238 31.11 4.25 13.68
N GLY A 239 30.08 4.44 14.51
CA GLY A 239 30.21 4.85 15.91
C GLY A 239 30.01 6.33 16.19
N ASP A 240 29.87 7.20 15.17
CA ASP A 240 29.57 8.63 15.37
C ASP A 240 28.07 8.88 15.61
N ALA A 241 27.60 8.41 16.76
CA ALA A 241 26.18 8.52 17.14
C ALA A 241 25.72 9.97 17.40
N PHE A 242 26.65 10.89 17.71
CA PHE A 242 26.29 12.28 18.02
C PHE A 242 26.03 13.06 16.75
N LEU A 243 26.91 12.99 15.75
CA LEU A 243 26.65 13.64 14.46
C LEU A 243 25.39 13.05 13.82
N LEU A 244 25.25 11.72 13.85
CA LEU A 244 24.09 11.04 13.29
C LEU A 244 22.77 11.53 13.90
N ALA A 245 22.72 11.71 15.23
CA ALA A 245 21.54 12.23 15.91
C ALA A 245 21.17 13.66 15.48
N VAL A 246 22.15 14.51 15.18
CA VAL A 246 21.92 15.86 14.64
C VAL A 246 21.35 15.79 13.23
N LEU A 247 21.92 14.94 12.37
CA LEU A 247 21.45 14.76 11.00
C LEU A 247 20.02 14.20 10.95
N ASP A 248 19.72 13.20 11.76
CA ASP A 248 18.37 12.60 11.85
C ASP A 248 17.33 13.60 12.34
N ALA A 249 17.66 14.38 13.38
CA ALA A 249 16.78 15.43 13.88
C ALA A 249 16.53 16.50 12.79
N GLY A 250 17.57 16.87 12.04
CA GLY A 250 17.47 17.81 10.93
C GLY A 250 16.62 17.29 9.77
N ILE A 251 16.78 16.02 9.39
CA ILE A 251 15.99 15.40 8.32
C ILE A 251 14.52 15.33 8.73
N GLU A 252 14.21 14.95 9.97
CA GLU A 252 12.82 14.91 10.43
C GLU A 252 12.22 16.32 10.55
N ARG A 253 12.97 17.29 11.04
CA ARG A 253 12.48 18.67 11.04
C ARG A 253 12.19 19.16 9.62
N ALA A 254 13.07 18.88 8.66
CA ALA A 254 12.86 19.25 7.27
C ALA A 254 11.64 18.57 6.64
N LYS A 255 11.35 17.32 7.01
CA LYS A 255 10.14 16.59 6.60
C LYS A 255 8.89 17.23 7.19
N SER A 256 8.84 17.38 8.51
CA SER A 256 7.68 17.93 9.23
C SER A 256 7.35 19.39 8.88
N THR A 257 8.33 20.21 8.53
CA THR A 257 8.11 21.61 8.08
C THR A 257 7.80 21.74 6.60
N GLY A 258 7.88 20.67 5.81
CA GLY A 258 7.74 20.70 4.35
C GLY A 258 8.95 21.31 3.61
N THR A 259 10.06 21.55 4.32
CA THR A 259 11.31 22.05 3.73
C THR A 259 11.88 21.04 2.74
N LEU A 260 11.92 19.76 3.10
CA LEU A 260 12.46 18.70 2.23
C LEU A 260 11.66 18.60 0.92
N GLU A 261 10.34 18.66 1.02
CA GLU A 261 9.43 18.67 -0.13
C GLU A 261 9.63 19.92 -1.02
N THR A 262 9.92 21.07 -0.41
CA THR A 262 10.23 22.30 -1.14
C THR A 262 11.55 22.20 -1.91
N ILE A 263 12.59 21.67 -1.27
CA ILE A 263 13.89 21.40 -1.91
C ILE A 263 13.70 20.40 -3.07
N TYR A 264 13.03 19.28 -2.82
CA TYR A 264 12.81 18.26 -3.84
C TYR A 264 12.06 18.81 -5.06
N ARG A 265 10.98 19.56 -4.84
CA ARG A 265 10.21 20.17 -5.93
C ARG A 265 10.99 21.23 -6.70
N LYS A 266 11.82 22.03 -6.04
CA LYS A 266 12.68 23.02 -6.69
C LYS A 266 13.58 22.37 -7.75
N TRP A 267 14.13 21.20 -7.44
CA TRP A 267 15.12 20.54 -8.28
C TRP A 267 14.53 19.56 -9.29
N THR A 268 13.44 18.87 -8.95
CA THR A 268 12.84 17.84 -9.82
C THR A 268 11.61 18.33 -10.58
N GLY A 269 11.00 19.44 -10.15
CA GLY A 269 9.70 19.90 -10.67
C GLY A 269 8.52 19.01 -10.26
N SER A 270 8.75 18.00 -9.41
CA SER A 270 7.75 17.03 -8.94
C SER A 270 7.64 17.03 -7.40
N SER A 271 6.55 16.49 -6.86
CA SER A 271 6.45 16.26 -5.41
C SER A 271 7.25 15.04 -4.98
N LEU A 272 7.89 15.10 -3.80
CA LEU A 272 8.47 13.94 -3.15
C LEU A 272 7.33 12.97 -2.91
N SER A 273 7.39 11.81 -3.53
CA SER A 273 6.37 10.79 -3.30
C SER A 273 6.55 10.29 -1.87
N GLU A 274 5.66 10.65 -0.95
CA GLU A 274 5.65 10.01 0.35
C GLU A 274 5.47 8.49 0.14
N PRO A 275 6.21 7.63 0.85
CA PRO A 275 5.78 6.26 1.05
C PRO A 275 4.58 6.25 2.01
N THR A 276 3.48 6.89 1.62
CA THR A 276 2.20 6.72 2.30
C THR A 276 1.60 5.41 1.81
N GLU A 277 1.59 4.46 2.74
CA GLU A 277 0.91 3.18 2.68
C GLU A 277 -0.43 3.23 1.95
N ARG A 278 -0.46 2.50 0.83
CA ARG A 278 -1.58 1.82 0.14
C ARG A 278 -1.48 2.13 -1.35
N GLU A 279 -0.69 1.29 -2.03
CA GLU A 279 -1.02 0.90 -3.40
C GLU A 279 -2.55 0.80 -3.51
N PRO A 280 -3.20 1.58 -4.41
CA PRO A 280 -4.64 1.46 -4.58
C PRO A 280 -4.90 0.04 -5.04
N LEU A 281 -5.40 -0.80 -4.11
CA LEU A 281 -5.75 -2.21 -4.27
C LEU A 281 -5.75 -2.62 -5.75
N SER A 282 -4.78 -3.45 -6.17
CA SER A 282 -4.52 -3.76 -7.57
C SER A 282 -5.83 -4.01 -8.33
N ARG A 283 -5.91 -3.67 -9.61
CA ARG A 283 -7.13 -3.87 -10.41
C ARG A 283 -7.72 -5.28 -10.23
N GLY A 284 -6.85 -6.29 -10.06
CA GLY A 284 -7.25 -7.66 -9.74
C GLY A 284 -7.91 -7.82 -8.36
N ALA A 285 -7.36 -7.22 -7.31
CA ALA A 285 -7.92 -7.31 -5.97
C ALA A 285 -9.23 -6.50 -5.82
N LYS A 286 -9.40 -5.37 -6.52
CA LYS A 286 -10.71 -4.68 -6.64
C LYS A 286 -11.75 -5.56 -7.34
N MET A 287 -11.35 -6.25 -8.41
CA MET A 287 -12.23 -7.17 -9.13
C MET A 287 -12.62 -8.37 -8.26
N ALA A 288 -11.69 -8.91 -7.48
CA ALA A 288 -11.95 -10.02 -6.55
C ALA A 288 -12.97 -9.64 -5.47
N ILE A 289 -12.87 -8.43 -4.90
CA ILE A 289 -13.85 -7.94 -3.91
C ILE A 289 -15.23 -7.72 -4.55
N LEU A 290 -15.28 -7.17 -5.77
CA LEU A 290 -16.54 -6.99 -6.49
C LEU A 290 -17.21 -8.34 -6.79
N VAL A 291 -16.45 -9.32 -7.27
CA VAL A 291 -16.94 -10.67 -7.56
C VAL A 291 -17.41 -11.37 -6.29
N ALA A 292 -16.65 -11.26 -5.20
CA ALA A 292 -17.04 -11.82 -3.90
C ALA A 292 -18.33 -11.18 -3.37
N SER A 293 -18.51 -9.87 -3.56
CA SER A 293 -19.72 -9.15 -3.15
C SER A 293 -20.94 -9.57 -3.98
N ILE A 294 -20.79 -9.74 -5.30
CA ILE A 294 -21.86 -10.23 -6.18
C ILE A 294 -22.22 -11.68 -5.84
N ALA A 295 -21.22 -12.54 -5.60
CA ALA A 295 -21.45 -13.93 -5.20
C ALA A 295 -22.18 -14.02 -3.85
N ALA A 296 -21.84 -13.17 -2.89
CA ALA A 296 -22.53 -13.10 -1.60
C ALA A 296 -23.99 -12.64 -1.76
N ILE A 297 -24.25 -11.61 -2.57
CA ILE A 297 -25.62 -11.14 -2.87
C ILE A 297 -26.43 -12.23 -3.58
N PHE A 298 -25.83 -12.95 -4.52
CA PHE A 298 -26.48 -14.04 -5.24
C PHE A 298 -26.78 -15.24 -4.32
N SER A 299 -25.83 -15.61 -3.46
CA SER A 299 -26.02 -16.66 -2.44
C SER A 299 -27.11 -16.27 -1.43
N PHE A 300 -27.18 -14.98 -1.05
CA PHE A 300 -28.23 -14.47 -0.18
C PHE A 300 -29.60 -14.50 -0.86
N ALA A 301 -29.68 -14.07 -2.12
CA ALA A 301 -30.93 -14.05 -2.90
C ALA A 301 -31.47 -15.47 -3.17
N THR A 302 -30.60 -16.43 -3.48
CA THR A 302 -30.99 -17.84 -3.67
C THR A 302 -31.49 -18.45 -2.36
N THR A 303 -30.77 -18.25 -1.25
CA THR A 303 -31.19 -18.71 0.09
C THR A 303 -32.54 -18.12 0.51
N PHE A 304 -32.75 -16.83 0.23
CA PHE A 304 -34.00 -16.14 0.55
C PHE A 304 -35.17 -16.64 -0.31
N ARG A 305 -34.95 -16.83 -1.62
CA ARG A 305 -35.96 -17.41 -2.53
C ARG A 305 -36.32 -18.85 -2.14
N THR A 306 -35.34 -19.69 -1.83
CA THR A 306 -35.61 -21.08 -1.43
C THR A 306 -36.40 -21.15 -0.13
N ARG A 307 -36.09 -20.30 0.86
CA ARG A 307 -36.87 -20.23 2.10
C ARG A 307 -38.31 -19.79 1.85
N SER A 308 -38.52 -18.76 1.03
CA SER A 308 -39.86 -18.27 0.68
C SER A 308 -40.72 -19.32 -0.06
N ILE A 309 -40.11 -20.10 -0.96
CA ILE A 309 -40.80 -21.19 -1.68
C ILE A 309 -41.17 -22.32 -0.72
N VAL A 310 -40.24 -22.73 0.16
CA VAL A 310 -40.49 -23.79 1.16
C VAL A 310 -41.60 -23.39 2.13
N ASP A 311 -41.64 -22.14 2.58
CA ASP A 311 -42.69 -21.64 3.47
C ASP A 311 -44.08 -21.69 2.79
N SER A 312 -44.14 -21.34 1.51
CA SER A 312 -45.39 -21.36 0.74
C SER A 312 -45.87 -22.80 0.53
N ALA A 313 -44.96 -23.72 0.15
CA ALA A 313 -45.28 -25.14 -0.03
C ALA A 313 -45.73 -25.80 1.30
N THR A 314 -45.08 -25.45 2.41
CA THR A 314 -45.42 -25.97 3.75
C THR A 314 -46.82 -25.53 4.17
N ARG A 315 -47.21 -24.29 3.86
CA ARG A 315 -48.57 -23.78 4.13
C ARG A 315 -49.62 -24.51 3.30
N THR A 316 -49.37 -24.70 2.01
CA THR A 316 -50.29 -25.44 1.13
C THR A 316 -50.48 -26.87 1.61
N LEU A 317 -49.38 -27.57 1.91
CA LEU A 317 -49.44 -28.96 2.40
C LEU A 317 -50.18 -29.06 3.74
N LYS A 318 -49.99 -28.08 4.64
CA LYS A 318 -50.71 -28.02 5.91
C LYS A 318 -52.21 -27.80 5.71
N ASN A 319 -52.60 -26.90 4.81
CA ASN A 319 -54.00 -26.64 4.50
C ASN A 319 -54.67 -27.87 3.85
N GLU A 320 -53.98 -28.58 2.96
CA GLU A 320 -54.48 -29.83 2.38
C GLU A 320 -54.62 -30.93 3.44
N LEU A 321 -53.66 -31.05 4.36
CA LEU A 321 -53.73 -32.00 5.47
C LEU A 321 -54.92 -31.71 6.40
N GLU A 322 -55.16 -30.44 6.74
CA GLU A 322 -56.32 -30.03 7.53
C GLU A 322 -57.64 -30.29 6.78
N GLY A 323 -57.66 -30.05 5.46
CA GLY A 323 -58.82 -30.35 4.61
C GLY A 323 -59.12 -31.86 4.53
N LEU A 324 -58.09 -32.69 4.36
CA LEU A 324 -58.22 -34.15 4.38
C LEU A 324 -58.69 -34.66 5.73
N LYS A 325 -58.14 -34.12 6.83
CA LYS A 325 -58.56 -34.45 8.18
C LYS A 325 -60.05 -34.15 8.38
N THR A 326 -60.49 -32.96 7.99
CA THR A 326 -61.89 -32.53 8.07
C THR A 326 -62.82 -33.45 7.26
N LYS A 327 -62.41 -33.83 6.05
CA LYS A 327 -63.18 -34.78 5.22
C LYS A 327 -63.27 -36.16 5.87
N ASN A 328 -62.17 -36.65 6.45
CA ASN A 328 -62.16 -37.93 7.14
C ASN A 328 -63.04 -37.93 8.40
N ASP A 329 -63.01 -36.86 9.18
CA ASP A 329 -63.88 -36.68 10.33
C ASP A 329 -65.36 -36.64 9.90
N GLY A 330 -65.66 -35.96 8.79
CA GLY A 330 -66.98 -35.95 8.18
C GLY A 330 -67.46 -37.32 7.70
N LEU A 331 -66.60 -38.09 7.03
CA LEU A 331 -66.90 -39.48 6.63
C LEU A 331 -67.11 -40.39 7.83
N THR A 332 -66.32 -40.22 8.88
CA THR A 332 -66.47 -40.98 10.13
C THR A 332 -67.83 -40.69 10.78
N ALA A 333 -68.25 -39.42 10.83
CA ALA A 333 -69.56 -39.02 11.32
C ALA A 333 -70.71 -39.55 10.43
N ALA A 334 -70.56 -39.50 9.11
CA ALA A 334 -71.55 -40.04 8.17
C ALA A 334 -71.71 -41.56 8.32
N ASN A 335 -70.60 -42.29 8.45
CA ASN A 335 -70.61 -43.73 8.71
C ASN A 335 -71.28 -44.06 10.06
N ALA A 336 -71.06 -43.25 11.09
CA ALA A 336 -71.75 -43.42 12.38
C ALA A 336 -73.27 -43.25 12.24
N ARG A 337 -73.73 -42.25 11.46
CA ARG A 337 -75.16 -42.06 11.16
C ARG A 337 -75.75 -43.23 10.39
N LEU A 338 -75.07 -43.70 9.35
CA LEU A 338 -75.51 -44.87 8.59
C LEU A 338 -75.65 -46.12 9.46
N ARG A 339 -74.75 -46.32 10.43
CA ARG A 339 -74.88 -47.42 11.41
C ARG A 339 -76.16 -47.28 12.25
N LEU A 340 -76.45 -46.08 12.74
CA LEU A 340 -77.69 -45.82 13.50
C LEU A 340 -78.94 -46.05 12.65
N ASP A 341 -78.97 -45.57 11.41
CA ASP A 341 -80.09 -45.78 10.47
C ASP A 341 -80.29 -47.27 10.16
N LEU A 342 -79.20 -48.03 9.99
CA LEU A 342 -79.25 -49.48 9.77
C LEU A 342 -79.81 -50.21 10.99
N GLU A 343 -79.39 -49.83 12.20
CA GLU A 343 -79.93 -50.36 13.45
C GLU A 343 -81.43 -50.04 13.59
N GLU A 344 -81.85 -48.82 13.26
CA GLU A 344 -83.26 -48.41 13.29
C GLU A 344 -84.10 -49.22 12.28
N ARG A 345 -83.61 -49.40 11.05
CA ARG A 345 -84.28 -50.25 10.05
C ARG A 345 -84.39 -51.69 10.51
N SER A 346 -83.34 -52.24 11.12
CA SER A 346 -83.39 -53.60 11.67
C SER A 346 -84.47 -53.73 12.75
N ARG A 347 -84.58 -52.75 13.65
CA ARG A 347 -85.65 -52.72 14.66
C ARG A 347 -87.04 -52.63 14.04
N LEU A 348 -87.21 -51.75 13.05
CA LEU A 348 -88.48 -51.60 12.34
C LEU A 348 -88.88 -52.87 11.56
N GLU A 349 -87.91 -53.58 10.97
CA GLU A 349 -88.15 -54.87 10.31
C GLU A 349 -88.56 -55.96 11.31
N GLU A 350 -87.93 -56.01 12.49
CA GLU A 350 -88.32 -56.91 13.57
C GLU A 350 -89.75 -56.60 14.08
N ASP A 351 -90.08 -55.33 14.32
CA ASP A 351 -91.43 -54.91 14.71
C ASP A 351 -92.46 -55.26 13.65
N LYS A 352 -92.15 -55.04 12.36
CA LYS A 352 -93.02 -55.44 11.25
C LYS A 352 -93.25 -56.95 11.23
N ARG A 353 -92.18 -57.76 11.38
CA ARG A 353 -92.30 -59.22 11.46
C ARG A 353 -93.17 -59.66 12.64
N ARG A 354 -93.05 -58.99 13.79
CA ARG A 354 -93.90 -59.25 14.96
C ARG A 354 -95.38 -58.97 14.65
N ILE A 355 -95.69 -57.83 14.05
CA ILE A 355 -97.06 -57.46 13.65
C ILE A 355 -97.62 -58.45 12.61
N ASP A 356 -96.84 -58.80 11.58
CA ASP A 356 -97.26 -59.76 10.55
C ASP A 356 -97.53 -61.15 11.15
N ALA A 357 -96.72 -61.59 12.12
CA ALA A 357 -96.94 -62.84 12.86
C ALA A 357 -98.21 -62.80 13.72
N GLU A 358 -98.47 -61.68 14.42
CA GLU A 358 -99.71 -61.47 15.18
C GLU A 358 -100.94 -61.46 14.26
N ALA A 359 -100.87 -60.82 13.09
CA ALA A 359 -101.95 -60.80 12.11
C ALA A 359 -102.21 -62.18 11.49
N ALA A 360 -101.16 -62.96 11.22
CA ALA A 360 -101.28 -64.33 10.76
C ALA A 360 -101.93 -65.23 11.83
N ALA A 361 -101.55 -65.09 13.09
CA ALA A 361 -102.17 -65.81 14.20
C ALA A 361 -103.67 -65.51 14.32
N ARG A 362 -104.08 -64.24 14.20
CA ARG A 362 -105.51 -63.85 14.18
C ARG A 362 -106.27 -64.45 12.99
N ARG A 363 -105.66 -64.49 11.80
CA ARG A 363 -106.28 -65.13 10.62
C ARG A 363 -106.47 -66.63 10.81
N VAL A 364 -105.50 -67.31 11.42
CA VAL A 364 -105.63 -68.74 11.75
C VAL A 364 -106.76 -68.92 12.76
N GLU A 365 -106.86 -68.06 13.76
CA GLU A 365 -107.95 -68.08 14.74
C GLU A 365 -109.33 -67.87 14.09
N GLU A 366 -109.48 -66.88 13.19
CA GLU A 366 -110.71 -66.66 12.42
C GLU A 366 -111.06 -67.83 11.51
N LEU A 367 -110.08 -68.39 10.77
CA LEU A 367 -110.30 -69.55 9.90
C LEU A 367 -110.71 -70.79 10.70
N THR A 368 -110.11 -70.99 11.88
CA THR A 368 -110.49 -72.09 12.79
C THR A 368 -111.92 -71.89 13.28
N ARG A 369 -112.31 -70.66 13.64
CA ARG A 369 -113.69 -70.31 14.01
C ARG A 369 -114.68 -70.58 12.88
N CYS A 370 -114.31 -70.22 11.65
CA CYS A 370 -115.14 -70.40 10.45
C CYS A 370 -115.28 -71.88 10.05
N ALA A 371 -114.20 -72.66 10.18
CA ALA A 371 -114.22 -74.11 9.94
C ALA A 371 -115.08 -74.85 10.97
N ILE A 372 -115.01 -74.48 12.25
CA ILE A 372 -115.90 -75.02 13.30
C ILE A 372 -117.37 -74.69 12.99
N ALA A 373 -117.67 -73.46 12.58
CA ALA A 373 -119.03 -73.07 12.19
C ALA A 373 -119.54 -73.88 10.98
N LYS A 374 -118.70 -74.09 9.96
CA LYS A 374 -119.07 -74.84 8.74
C LYS A 374 -119.22 -76.35 8.96
N ALA A 375 -118.48 -76.93 9.91
CA ALA A 375 -118.61 -78.34 10.29
C ALA A 375 -119.90 -78.63 11.10
N LEU A 376 -120.43 -77.64 11.83
CA LEU A 376 -121.70 -77.77 12.55
C LEU A 376 -122.93 -77.67 11.63
N ASP A 377 -122.82 -76.93 10.52
CA ASP A 377 -123.93 -76.70 9.58
C ASP A 377 -124.17 -77.89 8.62
N THR A 378 -123.13 -78.70 8.36
CA THR A 378 -123.20 -79.85 7.43
C THR A 378 -123.86 -81.10 8.03
N THR A 379 -123.98 -81.18 9.36
CA THR A 379 -124.68 -82.27 10.05
C THR A 379 -126.21 -82.13 10.06
N ALA A 380 -126.77 -80.99 9.64
CA ALA A 380 -128.20 -80.72 9.74
C ALA A 380 -129.01 -81.00 8.45
N SER A 381 -128.44 -81.64 7.42
CA SER A 381 -129.11 -81.85 6.12
C SER A 381 -129.00 -83.26 5.54
N SER A 382 -129.12 -84.29 6.37
CA SER A 382 -129.46 -85.65 5.91
C SER A 382 -130.20 -86.45 6.99
N GLU A 383 -131.51 -86.22 7.11
CA GLU A 383 -132.58 -87.24 7.14
C GLU A 383 -133.96 -86.57 7.20
#